data_AF-A0A9D4EDU8-F1
#
_entry.id   AF-A0A9D4EDU8-F1
#
_cell.length_a   1.000
_cell.length_b   1.000
_cell.length_c   1.000
_cell.angle_alpha   90.00
_cell.angle_beta   90.00
_cell.angle_gamma   90.00
#
_symmetry.space_group_name_H-M   'P 1'
#
loop_
_entity.id
_entity.type
_entity.pdbx_description
1 polymer ?
#
loop_
_entity_poly.entity_id
_entity_poly.type
_entity_poly.pdbx_seq_one_letter_code
_entity_poly.pdbx_strand_id
1 'polypeptide(L)'
;MLGVTTGAFLIPIVIFNVLGAMPIVYLEMIMGQYSQSGAVSVWRVCPIFKGVGYGTVIATFLFSIYYAVIICWMLLYFVYSLFPKLPWASCDNEWNIRETCIVDRERYVSAYDVSADIFHHV
;
A
#
# COMPACT_ATOMS: atom_id res chain seq x y z
N MET A 1 29.37 16.00 5.28
CA MET A 1 28.11 16.51 5.88
C MET A 1 26.87 15.79 5.30
N LEU A 2 26.89 14.46 5.13
CA LEU A 2 25.76 13.67 4.62
C LEU A 2 25.73 12.28 5.28
N GLY A 3 25.70 12.24 6.62
CA GLY A 3 25.75 10.97 7.38
C GLY A 3 24.68 10.82 8.46
N VAL A 4 23.78 11.79 8.63
CA VAL A 4 22.81 11.81 9.75
C VAL A 4 21.36 11.98 9.29
N THR A 5 21.09 12.08 7.99
CA THR A 5 19.82 12.63 7.47
C THR A 5 18.71 11.60 7.25
N THR A 6 18.98 10.31 7.01
CA THR A 6 17.93 9.31 6.82
C THR A 6 17.32 8.83 8.14
N GLY A 7 18.14 8.66 9.18
CA GLY A 7 17.69 8.25 10.51
C GLY A 7 17.03 9.39 11.31
N ALA A 8 17.49 10.63 11.13
CA ALA A 8 16.96 11.77 11.89
C ALA A 8 15.48 12.10 11.57
N PHE A 9 14.97 11.72 10.39
CA PHE A 9 13.56 11.91 10.02
C PHE A 9 12.61 10.99 10.84
N LEU A 10 13.10 9.88 11.39
CA LEU A 10 12.31 9.02 12.27
C LEU A 10 11.96 9.72 13.59
N ILE A 11 12.81 10.62 14.08
CA ILE A 11 12.61 11.32 15.35
C ILE A 11 11.29 12.12 15.34
N PRO A 12 11.04 13.04 14.39
CA PRO A 12 9.75 13.73 14.33
C PRO A 12 8.60 12.78 14.02
N ILE A 13 8.78 11.77 13.16
CA ILE A 13 7.72 10.79 12.86
C ILE A 13 7.24 10.10 14.12
N VAL A 14 8.16 9.56 14.93
CA VAL A 14 7.82 8.82 16.14
C VAL A 14 7.14 9.75 17.16
N ILE A 15 7.64 10.99 17.31
CA ILE A 15 7.03 11.97 18.22
C ILE A 15 5.58 12.29 17.81
N PHE A 16 5.32 12.62 16.53
CA PHE A 16 3.96 12.90 16.04
C PHE A 16 3.06 11.67 16.08
N ASN A 17 3.62 10.48 15.84
CA ASN A 17 2.84 9.24 15.86
C ASN A 17 2.41 8.88 17.29
N VAL A 18 3.33 8.92 18.26
CA VAL A 18 3.03 8.55 19.66
C VAL A 18 2.19 9.60 20.36
N LEU A 19 2.41 10.89 20.10
CA LEU A 19 1.66 11.96 20.78
C LEU A 19 0.38 12.38 20.06
N GLY A 20 0.29 12.15 18.75
CA GLY A 20 -0.86 12.56 17.92
C GLY A 20 -1.68 11.37 17.43
N ALA A 21 -1.10 10.54 16.57
CA ALA A 21 -1.84 9.47 15.91
C ALA A 21 -2.35 8.39 16.89
N MET A 22 -1.47 7.88 17.76
CA MET A 22 -1.79 6.82 18.72
C MET A 22 -2.94 7.23 19.67
N PRO A 23 -2.95 8.42 20.31
CA PRO A 23 -4.07 8.84 21.15
C PRO A 23 -5.39 8.97 20.39
N ILE A 24 -5.35 9.47 19.14
CA ILE A 24 -6.56 9.62 18.30
C ILE A 24 -7.14 8.25 17.95
N VAL A 25 -6.31 7.31 17.50
CA VAL A 25 -6.73 5.94 17.16
C VAL A 25 -7.25 5.22 18.40
N TYR A 26 -6.60 5.41 19.56
CA TYR A 26 -7.05 4.83 20.82
C TYR A 26 -8.42 5.37 21.25
N LEU A 27 -8.62 6.69 21.14
CA LEU A 27 -9.92 7.33 21.39
C LEU A 27 -10.99 6.80 20.44
N GLU A 28 -10.69 6.70 19.14
CA GLU A 28 -11.61 6.14 18.14
C GLU A 28 -12.00 4.70 18.47
N MET A 29 -11.03 3.86 18.87
CA MET A 29 -11.28 2.47 19.25
C MET A 29 -12.16 2.38 20.51
N ILE A 30 -11.86 3.15 21.57
CA ILE A 30 -12.71 3.16 22.78
C ILE A 30 -14.12 3.63 22.44
N MET A 31 -14.28 4.72 21.69
CA MET A 31 -15.59 5.23 21.30
C MET A 31 -16.37 4.20 20.47
N GLY A 32 -15.72 3.53 19.53
CA GLY A 32 -16.33 2.47 18.72
C GLY A 32 -16.78 1.28 19.56
N GLN A 33 -15.91 0.80 20.46
CA GLN A 33 -16.21 -0.33 21.35
C GLN A 33 -17.29 0.01 22.39
N TYR A 34 -17.25 1.21 22.98
CA TYR A 34 -18.21 1.63 24.01
C TYR A 34 -19.60 1.91 23.43
N SER A 35 -19.67 2.59 22.28
CA SER A 35 -20.95 2.94 21.66
C SER A 35 -21.60 1.79 20.90
N GLN A 36 -20.82 0.75 20.55
CA GLN A 36 -21.25 -0.40 19.74
C GLN A 36 -22.06 0.01 18.50
N SER A 37 -21.69 1.17 17.94
CA SER A 37 -22.44 1.89 16.93
C SER A 37 -21.54 2.22 15.74
N GLY A 38 -22.13 2.39 14.56
CA GLY A 38 -21.39 2.81 13.37
C GLY A 38 -20.86 4.26 13.45
N ALA A 39 -19.97 4.61 12.52
CA ALA A 39 -19.22 5.89 12.52
C ALA A 39 -20.09 7.16 12.61
N VAL A 40 -21.30 7.17 12.05
CA VAL A 40 -22.23 8.31 12.16
C VAL A 40 -22.99 8.30 13.50
N SER A 41 -23.40 7.12 13.95
CA SER A 41 -24.19 6.93 15.17
C SER A 41 -23.39 7.11 16.46
N VAL A 42 -22.07 6.91 16.44
CA VAL A 42 -21.16 7.17 17.58
C VAL A 42 -21.30 8.62 18.07
N TRP A 43 -21.49 9.58 17.16
CA TRP A 43 -21.60 11.01 17.47
C TRP A 43 -22.93 11.43 18.11
N ARG A 44 -23.79 10.48 18.50
CA ARG A 44 -24.97 10.76 19.35
C ARG A 44 -24.58 11.35 20.71
N VAL A 45 -23.35 11.13 21.16
CA VAL A 45 -22.78 11.75 22.38
C VAL A 45 -22.69 13.28 22.26
N CYS A 46 -22.35 13.81 21.07
CA CYS A 46 -22.18 15.23 20.79
C CYS A 46 -22.72 15.56 19.39
N PRO A 47 -24.00 15.97 19.25
CA PRO A 47 -24.65 16.10 17.95
C PRO A 47 -24.03 17.17 17.03
N ILE A 48 -23.32 18.16 17.57
CA ILE A 48 -22.54 19.14 16.81
C ILE A 48 -21.49 18.46 15.91
N PHE A 49 -20.90 17.36 16.35
CA PHE A 49 -19.85 16.64 15.62
C PHE A 49 -20.38 15.55 14.69
N LYS A 50 -21.70 15.44 14.50
CA LYS A 50 -22.29 14.43 13.61
C LYS A 50 -21.77 14.53 12.16
N GLY A 51 -21.38 15.72 11.72
CA GLY A 51 -20.75 15.94 10.41
C GLY A 51 -19.41 15.19 10.25
N VAL A 52 -18.65 15.00 11.33
CA VAL A 52 -17.39 14.25 11.32
C VAL A 52 -17.66 12.79 10.92
N GLY A 53 -18.70 12.17 11.49
CA GLY A 53 -19.08 10.79 11.15
C GLY A 53 -19.48 10.61 9.68
N TYR A 54 -20.24 11.54 9.11
CA TYR A 54 -20.56 11.51 7.68
C TYR A 54 -19.31 11.72 6.81
N GLY A 55 -18.44 12.66 7.20
CA GLY A 55 -17.16 12.91 6.54
C GLY A 55 -16.27 11.66 6.49
N THR A 56 -16.15 10.95 7.62
CA THR A 56 -15.39 9.68 7.69
C THR A 56 -15.97 8.64 6.74
N VAL A 57 -17.29 8.44 6.71
CA VAL A 57 -17.93 7.46 5.80
C VAL A 57 -17.67 7.79 4.33
N ILE A 58 -17.81 9.06 3.94
CA ILE A 58 -17.56 9.50 2.56
C ILE A 58 -16.08 9.32 2.21
N ALA A 59 -15.16 9.72 3.10
CA ALA A 59 -13.72 9.54 2.89
C ALA A 59 -13.34 8.06 2.71
N THR A 60 -13.86 7.17 3.57
CA THR A 60 -13.63 5.72 3.45
C THR A 60 -14.19 5.16 2.13
N PHE A 61 -15.35 5.63 1.68
CA PHE A 61 -15.91 5.24 0.39
C PHE A 61 -15.05 5.69 -0.80
N LEU A 62 -14.50 6.92 -0.76
CA LEU A 62 -13.61 7.39 -1.81
C LEU A 62 -12.28 6.61 -1.82
N PHE A 63 -11.72 6.33 -0.63
CA PHE A 63 -10.53 5.51 -0.51
C PHE A 63 -10.76 4.08 -1.02
N SER A 64 -11.89 3.46 -0.73
CA SER A 64 -12.15 2.08 -1.17
C SER A 64 -12.16 1.94 -2.70
N ILE A 65 -12.71 2.93 -3.43
CA ILE A 65 -12.71 2.94 -4.90
C ILE A 65 -11.28 3.00 -5.44
N TYR A 66 -10.45 3.90 -4.92
CA TYR A 66 -9.07 4.06 -5.37
C TYR A 66 -8.19 2.85 -5.01
N TYR A 67 -8.29 2.37 -3.77
CA TYR A 67 -7.49 1.24 -3.29
C TYR A 67 -7.86 -0.08 -3.97
N ALA A 68 -9.10 -0.27 -4.43
CA ALA A 68 -9.49 -1.44 -5.21
C ALA A 68 -8.65 -1.59 -6.49
N VAL A 69 -8.32 -0.49 -7.17
CA VAL A 69 -7.47 -0.50 -8.37
C VAL A 69 -6.04 -0.91 -8.03
N ILE A 70 -5.48 -0.38 -6.93
CA ILE A 70 -4.14 -0.77 -6.47
C ILE A 70 -4.10 -2.26 -6.16
N ILE A 71 -5.08 -2.79 -5.42
CA ILE A 71 -5.14 -4.22 -5.09
C ILE A 71 -5.24 -5.06 -6.36
N CYS A 72 -6.03 -4.63 -7.35
CA CYS A 72 -6.12 -5.31 -8.65
C CYS A 72 -4.76 -5.37 -9.35
N TRP A 73 -4.02 -4.26 -9.41
CA TRP A 73 -2.66 -4.26 -9.96
C TRP A 73 -1.71 -5.16 -9.18
N MET A 74 -1.72 -5.10 -7.85
CA MET A 74 -0.87 -5.96 -7.02
C MET A 74 -1.14 -7.45 -7.27
N LEU A 75 -2.41 -7.85 -7.35
CA LEU A 75 -2.79 -9.24 -7.67
C LEU A 75 -2.40 -9.63 -9.09
N LEU A 76 -2.54 -8.74 -10.06
CA LEU A 76 -2.14 -8.97 -11.44
C LEU A 76 -0.62 -9.21 -11.53
N TYR A 77 0.20 -8.34 -10.95
CA TYR A 77 1.65 -8.51 -10.92
C TYR A 77 2.07 -9.74 -10.11
N PHE A 78 1.35 -10.06 -9.04
CA PHE A 78 1.58 -11.28 -8.26
C PHE A 78 1.35 -12.54 -9.12
N VAL A 79 0.21 -12.64 -9.83
CA VAL A 79 -0.08 -13.76 -10.72
C VAL A 79 0.95 -13.85 -11.85
N TYR A 80 1.33 -12.71 -12.46
CA TYR A 80 2.37 -12.71 -13.49
C TYR A 80 3.74 -13.17 -12.99
N SER A 81 4.02 -13.00 -11.70
CA SER A 81 5.26 -13.46 -11.07
C SER A 81 5.28 -14.98 -10.81
N LEU A 82 4.14 -15.67 -10.94
CA LEU A 82 4.07 -17.14 -10.84
C LEU A 82 4.44 -17.83 -12.16
N PHE A 83 4.58 -17.10 -13.26
CA PHE A 83 4.98 -17.67 -14.55
C PHE A 83 6.52 -17.68 -14.71
N PRO A 84 7.07 -18.66 -15.44
CA PRO A 84 8.52 -18.78 -15.64
C PRO A 84 9.17 -17.57 -16.30
N LYS A 85 8.45 -16.92 -17.23
CA LYS A 85 8.93 -15.75 -17.97
C LYS A 85 8.16 -14.53 -17.54
N LEU A 86 8.81 -13.63 -16.80
CA LEU A 86 8.22 -12.38 -16.37
C LEU A 86 8.08 -11.44 -17.58
N PRO A 87 6.88 -10.87 -17.82
CA PRO A 87 6.65 -10.06 -19.01
C PRO A 87 7.42 -8.74 -19.03
N TRP A 88 7.83 -8.21 -17.86
CA TRP A 88 8.63 -6.99 -17.74
C TRP A 88 10.14 -7.24 -17.67
N ALA A 89 10.61 -8.48 -17.78
CA ALA A 89 12.04 -8.79 -17.76
C ALA A 89 12.73 -8.50 -19.09
N SER A 90 11.99 -8.47 -20.20
CA SER A 90 12.54 -8.30 -21.55
C SER A 90 11.92 -7.15 -22.33
N CYS A 91 12.68 -6.62 -23.29
CA CYS A 91 12.20 -5.61 -24.24
C CYS A 91 11.48 -6.21 -25.47
N ASP A 92 11.27 -7.52 -25.51
CA ASP A 92 10.63 -8.24 -26.63
C ASP A 92 9.11 -8.38 -26.46
N ASN A 93 8.42 -7.25 -26.30
CA ASN A 93 6.95 -7.21 -26.20
C ASN A 93 6.38 -6.13 -27.10
N GLU A 94 5.11 -6.27 -27.49
CA GLU A 94 4.44 -5.33 -28.40
C GLU A 94 4.28 -3.92 -27.81
N TRP A 95 4.19 -3.80 -26.49
CA TRP A 95 4.06 -2.52 -25.80
C TRP A 95 5.40 -1.78 -25.62
N ASN A 96 6.53 -2.39 -25.99
CA ASN A 96 7.85 -1.78 -25.80
C ASN A 96 8.22 -0.86 -26.96
N ILE A 97 8.81 0.29 -26.62
CA ILE A 97 9.40 1.22 -27.59
C ILE A 97 10.82 0.74 -27.90
N ARG A 98 11.06 0.32 -29.14
CA ARG A 98 12.31 -0.33 -29.55
C ARG A 98 13.56 0.52 -29.35
N GLU A 99 13.43 1.84 -29.44
CA GLU A 99 14.56 2.78 -29.41
C GLU A 99 15.05 3.10 -27.98
N THR A 100 14.20 2.90 -26.97
CA THR A 100 14.46 3.39 -25.60
C THR A 100 14.34 2.31 -24.52
N CYS A 101 13.83 1.13 -24.86
CA CYS A 101 13.74 0.04 -23.91
C CYS A 101 15.13 -0.56 -23.64
N ILE A 102 15.59 -0.49 -22.39
CA ILE A 102 16.88 -1.01 -21.93
C ILE A 102 16.61 -2.21 -21.02
N VAL A 103 17.22 -3.35 -21.35
CA VAL A 103 17.21 -4.53 -20.48
C VAL A 103 18.45 -4.53 -19.59
N ASP A 104 18.25 -4.63 -18.29
CA ASP A 104 19.31 -4.96 -17.35
C ASP A 104 19.59 -6.47 -17.41
N ARG A 105 20.72 -6.81 -18.04
CA ARG A 105 21.09 -8.21 -18.31
C ARG A 105 21.30 -9.01 -17.02
N GLU A 106 21.77 -8.40 -15.94
CA GLU A 106 22.00 -9.09 -14.66
C GLU A 106 20.67 -9.51 -14.02
N ARG A 107 19.66 -8.63 -14.04
CA ARG A 107 18.31 -8.95 -13.57
C ARG A 107 17.59 -9.97 -14.46
N TYR A 108 17.81 -9.90 -15.77
CA TYR A 108 17.23 -10.87 -16.71
C TYR A 108 17.75 -12.29 -16.45
N VAL A 109 19.07 -12.46 -16.29
CA VAL A 109 19.68 -13.77 -15.99
C VAL A 109 19.25 -14.28 -14.62
N SER A 110 19.22 -13.42 -13.59
CA SER A 110 18.77 -13.81 -12.25
C SER A 110 17.31 -14.30 -12.23
N ALA A 111 16.40 -13.67 -12.97
CA ALA A 111 15.02 -14.13 -13.07
C ALA A 111 14.91 -15.48 -13.82
N TYR A 112 15.76 -15.71 -14.83
CA TYR A 112 15.79 -16.96 -15.59
C TYR A 112 16.36 -18.13 -14.76
N ASP A 113 17.45 -17.89 -14.02
CA ASP A 113 18.07 -18.89 -13.15
C ASP A 113 17.15 -19.28 -12.00
N VAL A 114 16.49 -18.31 -11.34
CA VAL A 114 15.49 -18.58 -10.30
C VAL A 114 14.31 -19.39 -10.86
N SER A 115 13.83 -19.06 -12.06
CA SER A 115 12.81 -19.88 -12.71
C SER A 115 13.30 -21.30 -12.99
N ALA A 116 14.51 -21.48 -13.54
CA ALA A 116 15.08 -22.80 -13.81
C ALA A 116 15.21 -23.66 -12.53
N ASP A 117 15.66 -23.09 -11.43
CA ASP A 117 15.81 -23.78 -10.13
C ASP A 117 14.45 -24.21 -9.54
N ILE A 118 13.40 -23.41 -9.70
CA ILE A 118 12.04 -23.75 -9.23
C ILE A 118 11.44 -24.93 -10.00
N PHE A 119 11.62 -24.99 -11.32
CA PHE A 119 11.05 -26.06 -12.16
C PHE A 119 11.90 -27.35 -12.18
N HIS A 120 13.14 -27.32 -11.69
CA HIS A 120 13.93 -28.53 -11.46
C HIS A 120 13.60 -29.28 -10.15
N HIS A 121 12.83 -28.64 -9.25
CA HIS A 121 12.46 -29.19 -7.93
C HIS A 121 10.96 -29.55 -7.79
N VAL A 122 10.19 -29.57 -8.88
CA VAL A 122 8.82 -30.10 -8.99
C VAL A 122 8.79 -31.24 -10.00
#